data_AF-K0N8A5-F1
#
_entry.id   AF-K0N8A5-F1
#
_cell.length_a   1.000
_cell.length_b   1.000
_cell.length_c   1.000
_cell.angle_alpha   90.00
_cell.angle_beta   90.00
_cell.angle_gamma   90.00
#
_symmetry.space_group_name_H-M   'P 1'
#
loop_
_entity.id
_entity.type
_entity.pdbx_description
1 polymer ?
#
loop_
_entity_poly.entity_id
_entity_poly.type
_entity_poly.pdbx_seq_one_letter_code
_entity_poly.pdbx_strand_id
1 'polypeptide(L)'
;MNTLFFIILTLFLIVIQTIILPSFEWFAQCFDLLIINVLFLSLISSHYSMVAVIIIIGCIMDSISGVPFCFHIFSYLWIYIIVHLVKHFFFKRSILFIFIISILSVVIQHGLLLFSVFVNQGLNAVLEFDFTLLIRQAVWGLVFIPIGIWLVKILWQNWIFITKSMRKQMAKKYRGYN
;
A
#
# COMPACT_ATOMS: atom_id res chain seq x y z
N MET A 1 1.26 17.55 4.83
CA MET A 1 1.52 16.12 5.12
C MET A 1 3.03 15.90 5.10
N ASN A 2 3.58 15.05 5.97
CA ASN A 2 5.02 14.75 5.94
C ASN A 2 5.31 13.77 4.80
N THR A 3 5.34 14.27 3.55
CA THR A 3 5.65 13.50 2.33
C THR A 3 6.94 12.71 2.47
N LEU A 4 7.95 13.28 3.14
CA LEU A 4 9.21 12.61 3.48
C LEU A 4 9.01 11.27 4.21
N PHE A 5 8.06 11.18 5.15
CA PHE A 5 7.78 9.92 5.85
C PHE A 5 7.30 8.84 4.87
N PHE A 6 6.39 9.21 3.97
CA PHE A 6 5.84 8.28 3.00
C PHE A 6 6.86 7.86 1.95
N ILE A 7 7.76 8.75 1.54
CA ILE A 7 8.87 8.42 0.63
C ILE A 7 9.80 7.40 1.30
N ILE A 8 10.23 7.67 2.53
CA ILE A 8 11.09 6.76 3.30
C ILE A 8 10.40 5.40 3.50
N LEU A 9 9.12 5.41 3.88
CA LEU A 9 8.34 4.19 4.08
C LEU A 9 8.19 3.40 2.78
N THR A 10 7.93 4.07 1.64
CA THR A 10 7.80 3.40 0.34
C THR A 10 9.11 2.72 -0.03
N LEU A 11 10.24 3.43 0.06
CA LEU A 11 11.55 2.86 -0.24
C LEU A 11 11.87 1.67 0.67
N PHE A 12 11.59 1.79 1.96
CA PHE A 12 11.78 0.71 2.92
C PHE A 12 10.94 -0.53 2.59
N LEU A 13 9.66 -0.35 2.25
CA LEU A 13 8.77 -1.45 1.87
C LEU A 13 9.20 -2.11 0.55
N ILE A 14 9.66 -1.32 -0.44
CA ILE A 14 10.22 -1.87 -1.68
C ILE A 14 11.42 -2.75 -1.37
N VAL A 15 12.37 -2.29 -0.57
CA VAL A 15 13.56 -3.06 -0.18
C VAL A 15 13.17 -4.36 0.54
N ILE A 16 12.20 -4.31 1.46
CA ILE A 16 11.70 -5.51 2.12
C ILE A 16 11.11 -6.48 1.10
N GLN A 17 10.27 -5.99 0.19
CA GLN A 17 9.55 -6.82 -0.76
C GLN A 17 10.44 -7.42 -1.85
N THR A 18 11.51 -6.72 -2.27
CA THR A 18 12.37 -7.18 -3.37
C THR A 18 13.59 -7.95 -2.90
N ILE A 19 14.10 -7.69 -1.69
CA ILE A 19 15.34 -8.31 -1.20
C ILE A 19 15.06 -9.26 -0.03
N ILE A 20 14.32 -8.80 0.98
CA ILE A 20 14.20 -9.52 2.25
C ILE A 20 13.17 -10.65 2.14
N LEU A 21 11.96 -10.38 1.66
CA LEU A 21 10.88 -11.38 1.58
C LEU A 21 11.20 -12.55 0.64
N PRO A 22 11.81 -12.33 -0.55
CA PRO A 22 12.21 -13.43 -1.43
C PRO A 22 13.26 -14.36 -0.81
N SER A 23 14.03 -13.89 0.17
CA SER A 23 15.04 -14.69 0.88
C SER A 23 14.44 -15.76 1.80
N PHE A 24 13.13 -15.71 2.09
CA PHE A 24 12.43 -16.70 2.91
C PHE A 24 11.49 -17.53 2.04
N GLU A 25 11.63 -18.86 2.05
CA GLU A 25 10.81 -19.76 1.21
C GLU A 25 9.31 -19.59 1.43
N TRP A 26 8.87 -19.31 2.66
CA TRP A 26 7.46 -19.12 2.99
C TRP A 26 6.89 -17.78 2.50
N PHE A 27 7.75 -16.80 2.24
CA PHE A 27 7.40 -15.45 1.78
C PHE A 27 7.88 -15.13 0.38
N ALA A 28 8.47 -16.12 -0.31
CA ALA A 28 9.05 -15.96 -1.65
C ALA A 28 8.06 -15.39 -2.67
N GLN A 29 6.76 -15.61 -2.45
CA GLN A 29 5.67 -15.08 -3.26
C GLN A 29 4.64 -14.40 -2.35
N CYS A 30 5.08 -13.46 -1.51
CA CYS A 30 4.20 -12.67 -0.66
C CYS A 30 3.31 -11.72 -1.51
N PHE A 31 2.23 -11.21 -0.90
CA PHE A 31 1.41 -10.16 -1.50
C PHE A 31 2.21 -8.85 -1.60
N ASP A 32 1.67 -7.89 -2.35
CA ASP A 32 2.30 -6.60 -2.54
C ASP A 32 2.22 -5.73 -1.26
N LEU A 33 3.37 -5.48 -0.63
CA LEU A 33 3.45 -4.73 0.63
C LEU A 33 3.10 -3.26 0.44
N LEU A 34 3.24 -2.71 -0.76
CA LEU A 34 2.91 -1.32 -1.04
C LEU A 34 1.41 -1.04 -0.93
N ILE A 35 0.55 -2.07 -1.03
CA ILE A 35 -0.88 -1.96 -0.73
C ILE A 35 -1.09 -1.36 0.67
N ILE A 36 -0.27 -1.76 1.65
CA ILE A 36 -0.37 -1.26 3.03
C ILE A 36 -0.20 0.25 3.07
N ASN A 37 0.78 0.77 2.34
CA ASN A 37 1.07 2.20 2.27
C ASN A 37 -0.03 2.95 1.50
N VAL A 38 -0.49 2.40 0.38
CA VAL A 38 -1.58 2.97 -0.43
C VAL A 38 -2.88 3.05 0.37
N LEU A 39 -3.25 1.97 1.08
CA LEU A 39 -4.43 1.95 1.95
C LEU A 39 -4.29 2.97 3.07
N PHE A 40 -3.15 3.00 3.76
CA PHE A 40 -2.92 3.95 4.84
C PHE A 40 -3.01 5.41 4.36
N LEU A 41 -2.48 5.71 3.16
CA LEU A 41 -2.58 7.03 2.54
C LEU A 41 -4.04 7.39 2.22
N SER A 42 -4.78 6.45 1.63
CA SER A 42 -6.21 6.56 1.31
C SER A 42 -7.08 6.80 2.55
N LEU A 43 -6.69 6.23 3.69
CA LEU A 43 -7.38 6.40 4.96
C LEU A 43 -7.21 7.81 5.53
N ILE A 44 -5.99 8.32 5.51
CA ILE A 44 -5.61 9.58 6.17
C ILE A 44 -6.01 10.81 5.37
N SER A 45 -5.89 10.76 4.05
CA SER A 45 -6.00 11.96 3.21
C SER A 45 -6.99 11.75 2.08
N SER A 46 -7.83 12.77 1.85
CA SER A 46 -8.80 12.82 0.76
C SER A 46 -8.40 13.80 -0.34
N HIS A 47 -7.16 14.31 -0.30
CA HIS A 47 -6.72 15.35 -1.24
C HIS A 47 -6.30 14.75 -2.58
N TYR A 48 -6.61 15.45 -3.67
CA TYR A 48 -6.17 15.09 -5.04
C TYR A 48 -4.65 14.90 -5.17
N SER A 49 -3.85 15.58 -4.35
CA SER A 49 -2.40 15.37 -4.27
C SER A 49 -2.00 13.93 -3.92
N MET A 50 -2.88 13.17 -3.27
CA MET A 50 -2.62 11.74 -2.97
C MET A 50 -2.64 10.88 -4.22
N VAL A 51 -3.50 11.21 -5.19
CA VAL A 51 -3.58 10.49 -6.46
C VAL A 51 -2.24 10.56 -7.18
N ALA A 52 -1.61 11.75 -7.21
CA ALA A 52 -0.28 11.92 -7.78
C ALA A 52 0.79 11.07 -7.06
N VAL A 53 0.75 11.01 -5.73
CA VAL A 53 1.68 10.16 -4.95
C VAL A 53 1.46 8.68 -5.26
N ILE A 54 0.22 8.23 -5.35
CA ILE A 54 -0.13 6.85 -5.68
C ILE A 54 0.34 6.48 -7.08
N ILE A 55 0.17 7.38 -8.06
CA ILE A 55 0.69 7.20 -9.43
C ILE A 55 2.21 7.05 -9.40
N ILE A 56 2.93 7.91 -8.67
CA ILE A 56 4.39 7.80 -8.55
C ILE A 56 4.81 6.47 -7.94
N ILE A 57 4.16 6.03 -6.86
CA ILE A 57 4.43 4.73 -6.23
C ILE A 57 4.17 3.59 -7.21
N GLY A 58 3.06 3.65 -7.95
CA GLY A 58 2.71 2.69 -9.00
C GLY A 58 3.76 2.63 -10.11
N CYS A 59 4.20 3.78 -10.62
CA CYS A 59 5.25 3.86 -11.66
C CYS A 59 6.55 3.20 -11.21
N ILE A 60 6.98 3.44 -9.96
CA ILE A 60 8.17 2.83 -9.39
C ILE A 60 8.00 1.31 -9.34
N MET A 61 6.85 0.82 -8.88
CA MET A 61 6.59 -0.61 -8.76
C MET A 61 6.46 -1.31 -10.13
N ASP A 62 5.77 -0.68 -11.09
CA ASP A 62 5.69 -1.18 -12.47
C ASP A 62 7.09 -1.27 -13.12
N SER A 63 8.01 -0.37 -12.78
CA SER A 63 9.38 -0.39 -13.29
C SER A 63 10.23 -1.53 -12.71
N ILE A 64 9.87 -2.07 -11.53
CA ILE A 64 10.66 -3.07 -10.80
C ILE A 64 10.04 -4.47 -10.91
N SER A 65 8.72 -4.57 -11.01
CA SER A 65 7.96 -5.83 -10.84
C SER A 65 7.99 -6.76 -12.06
N GLY A 66 8.26 -6.25 -13.26
CA GLY A 66 8.21 -7.05 -14.50
C GLY A 66 6.81 -7.48 -14.93
N VAL A 67 5.77 -6.96 -14.26
CA VAL A 67 4.33 -7.17 -14.59
C VAL A 67 3.95 -6.27 -15.78
N PRO A 68 2.86 -6.55 -16.53
CA PRO A 68 2.42 -5.66 -17.61
C PRO A 68 2.34 -4.19 -17.21
N PHE A 69 2.71 -3.32 -18.15
CA PHE A 69 2.81 -1.88 -17.92
C PHE A 69 1.50 -1.29 -17.36
N CYS A 70 1.62 -0.37 -16.40
CA CYS A 70 0.52 0.28 -15.67
C CYS A 70 -0.31 -0.61 -14.74
N PHE A 71 0.08 -1.85 -14.49
CA PHE A 71 -0.67 -2.75 -13.62
C PHE A 71 -0.80 -2.20 -12.19
N HIS A 72 0.32 -1.85 -11.56
CA HIS A 72 0.33 -1.35 -10.18
C HIS A 72 -0.32 0.02 -10.08
N ILE A 73 -0.09 0.92 -11.05
CA ILE A 73 -0.77 2.21 -11.10
C ILE A 73 -2.30 2.02 -11.09
N PHE A 74 -2.81 1.17 -11.97
CA PHE A 74 -4.25 0.95 -12.09
C PHE A 74 -4.83 0.29 -10.84
N SER A 75 -4.17 -0.74 -10.32
CA SER A 75 -4.56 -1.41 -9.07
C SER A 75 -4.64 -0.43 -7.89
N TYR A 76 -3.59 0.36 -7.67
CA TYR A 76 -3.55 1.28 -6.54
C TYR A 76 -4.57 2.42 -6.66
N LEU A 77 -4.84 2.91 -7.88
CA LEU A 77 -5.88 3.90 -8.11
C LEU A 77 -7.28 3.35 -7.82
N TRP A 78 -7.58 2.12 -8.24
CA TRP A 78 -8.85 1.46 -7.92
C TRP A 78 -9.02 1.25 -6.43
N ILE A 79 -7.98 0.79 -5.74
CA ILE A 79 -7.96 0.65 -4.29
C ILE A 79 -8.28 2.00 -3.63
N TYR A 80 -7.64 3.08 -4.06
CA TYR A 80 -7.90 4.42 -3.53
C TYR A 80 -9.35 4.87 -3.71
N ILE A 81 -9.90 4.74 -4.93
CA ILE A 81 -11.29 5.12 -5.24
C ILE A 81 -12.26 4.33 -4.38
N ILE A 82 -12.06 3.02 -4.27
CA ILE A 82 -12.93 2.13 -3.51
C ILE A 82 -12.85 2.42 -2.01
N VAL A 83 -11.66 2.62 -1.44
CA VAL A 83 -11.53 3.01 -0.03
C VAL A 83 -12.26 4.32 0.25
N HIS A 84 -12.15 5.30 -0.66
CA HIS A 84 -12.85 6.57 -0.53
C HIS A 84 -14.37 6.40 -0.57
N LEU A 85 -14.87 5.56 -1.49
CA LEU A 85 -16.28 5.22 -1.60
C LEU A 85 -16.80 4.51 -0.35
N VAL A 86 -16.12 3.45 0.12
CA VAL A 86 -16.50 2.67 1.31
C VAL A 86 -16.46 3.54 2.56
N LYS A 87 -15.54 4.52 2.65
CA LYS A 87 -15.47 5.50 3.75
C LYS A 87 -16.72 6.38 3.84
N HIS A 88 -17.46 6.56 2.74
CA HIS A 88 -18.73 7.28 2.74
C HIS A 88 -19.87 6.43 3.31
N PHE A 89 -19.85 5.12 3.07
CA PHE A 89 -20.92 4.19 3.47
C PHE A 89 -20.80 3.66 4.91
N PHE A 90 -19.58 3.45 5.43
CA PHE A 90 -19.37 2.79 6.73
C PHE A 90 -18.98 3.78 7.84
N PHE A 91 -19.48 3.55 9.07
CA PHE A 91 -19.12 4.32 10.26
C PHE A 91 -17.60 4.33 10.49
N LYS A 92 -17.04 5.55 10.62
CA LYS A 92 -15.61 5.86 10.54
C LYS A 92 -14.74 5.00 11.48
N ARG A 93 -13.74 4.33 10.90
CA ARG A 93 -12.53 3.83 11.58
C ARG A 93 -12.73 2.64 12.54
N SER A 94 -13.78 1.85 12.36
CA SER A 94 -13.90 0.56 13.06
C SER A 94 -12.87 -0.45 12.56
N ILE A 95 -12.54 -1.46 13.38
CA ILE A 95 -11.65 -2.56 12.96
C ILE A 95 -12.23 -3.30 11.75
N LEU A 96 -13.56 -3.47 11.72
CA LEU A 96 -14.29 -4.10 10.62
C LEU A 96 -14.09 -3.36 9.30
N PHE A 97 -14.10 -2.02 9.32
CA PHE A 97 -13.81 -1.24 8.13
C PHE A 97 -12.41 -1.51 7.57
N ILE A 98 -11.38 -1.64 8.44
CA ILE A 98 -10.01 -1.98 8.01
C ILE A 98 -9.96 -3.39 7.42
N PHE A 99 -10.68 -4.36 7.99
CA PHE A 99 -10.77 -5.71 7.43
C PHE A 99 -11.45 -5.72 6.06
N ILE A 100 -12.57 -5.02 5.91
CA ILE A 100 -13.32 -4.94 4.64
C ILE A 100 -12.44 -4.36 3.53
N ILE A 101 -11.78 -3.22 3.76
CA ILE A 101 -10.92 -2.62 2.73
C ILE A 101 -9.69 -3.48 2.41
N SER A 102 -9.20 -4.26 3.39
CA SER A 102 -8.07 -5.19 3.16
C SER A 102 -8.48 -6.31 2.21
N ILE A 103 -9.62 -6.96 2.48
CA ILE A 103 -10.19 -7.99 1.58
C ILE A 103 -10.37 -7.40 0.18
N LEU A 104 -10.99 -6.23 0.11
CA LEU A 104 -11.35 -5.61 -1.16
C LEU A 104 -10.10 -5.25 -1.97
N SER A 105 -9.04 -4.73 -1.32
CA SER A 105 -7.76 -4.45 -2.00
C SER A 105 -7.10 -5.68 -2.59
N VAL A 106 -7.12 -6.80 -1.86
CA VAL A 106 -6.56 -8.07 -2.31
C VAL A 106 -7.35 -8.61 -3.49
N VAL A 107 -8.69 -8.56 -3.43
CA VAL A 107 -9.57 -9.01 -4.51
C VAL A 107 -9.36 -8.18 -5.78
N ILE A 108 -9.26 -6.85 -5.66
CA ILE A 108 -9.00 -5.97 -6.81
C ILE A 108 -7.68 -6.32 -7.47
N GLN A 109 -6.60 -6.44 -6.70
CA GLN A 109 -5.28 -6.68 -7.26
C GLN A 109 -5.19 -8.02 -7.98
N HIS A 110 -5.71 -9.09 -7.38
CA HIS A 110 -5.71 -10.39 -8.01
C HIS A 110 -6.70 -10.50 -9.18
N GLY A 111 -7.87 -9.84 -9.07
CA GLY A 111 -8.84 -9.77 -10.16
C GLY A 111 -8.27 -9.06 -11.40
N LEU A 112 -7.55 -7.96 -11.21
CA LEU A 112 -6.84 -7.27 -12.28
C LEU A 112 -5.71 -8.12 -12.87
N LEU A 113 -5.01 -8.91 -12.03
CA LEU A 113 -3.92 -9.78 -12.50
C LEU A 113 -4.48 -10.88 -13.40
N LEU A 114 -5.53 -11.54 -12.94
CA LEU A 114 -6.21 -12.61 -13.69
C LEU A 114 -6.79 -12.04 -15.00
N PHE A 115 -7.39 -10.85 -14.95
CA PHE A 115 -7.86 -10.15 -16.15
C PHE A 115 -6.71 -9.84 -17.13
N SER A 116 -5.56 -9.38 -16.63
CA SER A 116 -4.38 -9.10 -17.45
C SER A 116 -3.85 -10.35 -18.14
N VAL A 117 -3.76 -11.47 -17.43
CA VAL A 117 -3.36 -12.78 -18.00
C VAL A 117 -4.36 -13.24 -19.06
N PHE A 118 -5.66 -13.13 -18.77
CA PHE A 118 -6.73 -13.51 -19.71
C PHE A 118 -6.64 -12.71 -21.02
N VAL A 119 -6.45 -11.39 -20.93
CA VAL A 119 -6.34 -10.53 -22.12
C VAL A 119 -5.06 -10.81 -22.91
N ASN A 120 -3.94 -11.09 -22.23
CA ASN A 120 -2.65 -11.24 -22.90
C ASN A 120 -2.43 -12.63 -23.51
N GLN A 121 -2.91 -13.69 -22.85
CA GLN A 121 -2.59 -15.08 -23.22
C GLN A 121 -3.83 -15.94 -23.52
N GLY A 122 -5.04 -15.39 -23.36
CA GLY A 122 -6.29 -16.09 -23.63
C GLY A 122 -6.68 -17.12 -22.56
N LEU A 123 -7.70 -17.92 -22.89
CA LEU A 123 -8.37 -18.83 -21.94
C LEU A 123 -7.48 -19.98 -21.45
N ASN A 124 -6.54 -20.45 -22.29
CA ASN A 124 -5.68 -21.58 -21.97
C ASN A 124 -4.69 -21.27 -20.85
N ALA A 125 -4.13 -20.06 -20.83
CA ALA A 125 -3.22 -19.62 -19.78
C ALA A 125 -3.92 -19.36 -18.44
N VAL A 126 -5.22 -19.05 -18.45
CA VAL A 126 -6.00 -18.91 -17.21
C VAL A 126 -6.23 -20.27 -16.55
N LEU A 127 -6.40 -21.34 -17.33
CA LEU A 127 -6.55 -22.70 -16.81
C LEU A 127 -5.25 -23.24 -16.22
N GLU A 128 -4.10 -22.83 -16.77
CA GLU A 128 -2.77 -23.17 -16.24
C GLU A 128 -2.29 -22.22 -15.13
N PHE A 129 -3.08 -21.21 -14.78
CA PHE A 129 -2.71 -20.24 -13.76
C PHE A 129 -2.60 -20.90 -12.38
N ASP A 130 -1.55 -20.56 -11.62
CA ASP A 130 -1.35 -21.10 -10.28
C ASP A 130 -2.29 -20.44 -9.25
N PHE A 131 -3.50 -20.96 -9.16
CA PHE A 131 -4.49 -20.52 -8.18
C PHE A 131 -4.06 -20.77 -6.73
N THR A 132 -3.16 -21.72 -6.48
CA THR A 132 -2.66 -22.02 -5.12
C THR A 132 -1.83 -20.85 -4.60
N LEU A 133 -0.96 -20.32 -5.46
CA LEU A 133 -0.17 -19.13 -5.17
C LEU A 133 -1.08 -17.92 -4.88
N LEU A 134 -2.10 -17.71 -5.70
CA LEU A 134 -3.07 -16.61 -5.57
C LEU A 134 -3.82 -16.67 -4.23
N ILE A 135 -4.33 -17.86 -3.86
CA ILE A 135 -5.00 -18.07 -2.57
C ILE A 135 -4.04 -17.82 -1.41
N ARG A 136 -2.81 -18.32 -1.49
CA ARG A 136 -1.80 -18.11 -0.45
C ARG A 136 -1.47 -16.62 -0.27
N GLN A 137 -1.32 -15.87 -1.36
CA GLN A 137 -1.13 -14.42 -1.32
C GLN A 137 -2.33 -13.71 -0.72
N ALA A 138 -3.55 -14.12 -1.05
CA ALA A 138 -4.76 -13.53 -0.50
C ALA A 138 -4.86 -13.74 1.02
N VAL A 139 -4.53 -14.94 1.51
CA VAL A 139 -4.51 -15.25 2.95
C VAL A 139 -3.47 -14.40 3.68
N TRP A 140 -2.24 -14.32 3.15
CA TRP A 140 -1.21 -13.49 3.75
C TRP A 140 -1.57 -12.01 3.72
N GLY A 141 -2.11 -11.50 2.61
CA GLY A 141 -2.57 -10.13 2.50
C GLY A 141 -3.67 -9.80 3.51
N LEU A 142 -4.65 -10.69 3.69
CA LEU A 142 -5.73 -10.51 4.65
C LEU A 142 -5.23 -10.32 6.09
N VAL A 143 -4.19 -11.06 6.49
CA VAL A 143 -3.63 -11.01 7.85
C VAL A 143 -2.66 -9.85 8.00
N PHE A 144 -1.73 -9.68 7.07
CA PHE A 144 -0.65 -8.70 7.19
C PHE A 144 -1.10 -7.28 6.88
N ILE A 145 -2.10 -7.05 6.02
CA ILE A 145 -2.53 -5.69 5.66
C ILE A 145 -3.07 -4.94 6.90
N PRO A 146 -4.02 -5.47 7.68
CA PRO A 146 -4.49 -4.79 8.90
C PRO A 146 -3.37 -4.52 9.90
N ILE A 147 -2.47 -5.50 10.10
CA ILE A 147 -1.32 -5.39 11.01
C ILE A 147 -0.36 -4.30 10.52
N GLY A 148 -0.06 -4.28 9.22
CA GLY A 148 0.79 -3.27 8.60
C GLY A 148 0.21 -1.87 8.69
N ILE A 149 -1.10 -1.70 8.45
CA ILE A 149 -1.78 -0.40 8.60
C ILE A 149 -1.66 0.09 10.04
N TRP A 150 -1.83 -0.81 11.02
CA TRP A 150 -1.66 -0.49 12.44
C TRP A 150 -0.22 -0.09 12.78
N LEU A 151 0.77 -0.83 12.28
CA LEU A 151 2.19 -0.54 12.49
C LEU A 151 2.58 0.81 11.87
N VAL A 152 2.19 1.05 10.61
CA VAL A 152 2.45 2.31 9.92
C VAL A 152 1.78 3.48 10.64
N LYS A 153 0.58 3.29 11.20
CA LYS A 153 -0.10 4.30 12.02
C LYS A 153 0.74 4.70 13.23
N ILE A 154 1.33 3.73 13.94
CA ILE A 154 2.20 4.00 15.10
C ILE A 154 3.44 4.78 14.67
N LEU A 155 4.13 4.31 13.62
CA LEU A 155 5.32 4.97 13.09
C LEU A 155 5.03 6.42 12.66
N TRP A 156 3.91 6.63 11.97
CA TRP A 156 3.49 7.94 11.53
C TRP A 156 3.18 8.89 12.70
N GLN A 157 2.50 8.41 13.74
CA GLN A 157 2.23 9.19 14.95
C GLN A 157 3.52 9.59 15.66
N ASN A 158 4.46 8.65 15.80
CA ASN A 158 5.77 8.93 16.39
C ASN A 158 6.55 9.96 15.56
N TRP A 159 6.56 9.80 14.24
CA TRP A 159 7.22 10.75 13.33
C TRP A 159 6.67 12.18 13.45
N ILE A 160 5.35 12.33 13.56
CA ILE A 160 4.72 13.64 13.78
C ILE A 160 5.13 14.23 15.13
N PHE A 161 5.20 13.41 16.17
CA PHE A 161 5.62 13.86 17.49
C PHE A 161 7.07 14.37 17.47
N ILE A 162 8.00 13.59 16.89
CA ILE A 162 9.41 13.95 16.76
C ILE A 162 9.57 15.24 15.95
N THR A 163 8.95 15.33 14.78
CA THR A 163 9.07 16.52 13.92
C THR A 163 8.49 17.78 14.58
N LYS A 164 7.39 17.67 15.33
CA LYS A 164 6.86 18.78 16.14
C LYS A 164 7.81 19.18 17.27
N SER A 165 8.41 18.21 17.96
CA SER A 165 9.38 18.45 19.04
C SER A 165 10.61 19.19 18.52
N MET A 166 11.20 18.73 17.40
CA MET A 166 12.34 19.37 16.75
C MET A 166 12.03 20.81 16.33
N ARG A 167 10.86 21.06 15.71
CA ARG A 167 10.44 22.42 15.33
C ARG A 167 10.32 23.33 16.54
N LYS A 168 9.77 22.84 17.66
CA LYS A 168 9.66 23.62 18.92
C LYS A 168 11.04 23.95 19.49
N GLN A 169 11.98 23.01 19.48
CA GLN A 169 13.35 23.24 19.96
C GLN A 169 14.09 24.28 19.09
N MET A 170 13.99 24.17 17.76
CA MET A 170 14.56 25.17 16.84
C MET A 170 13.94 26.55 17.08
N ALA A 171 12.61 26.66 17.18
CA ALA A 171 11.95 27.94 17.42
C ALA A 171 12.35 28.59 18.75
N LYS A 172 12.60 27.79 19.81
CA LYS A 172 13.15 28.30 21.09
C LYS A 172 14.59 28.79 20.95
N LYS A 173 15.44 28.05 20.22
CA LYS A 173 16.83 28.45 19.96
C LYS A 173 16.92 29.80 19.22
N TYR A 174 16.01 30.06 18.27
CA TYR A 174 15.95 31.35 17.56
C TYR A 174 15.35 32.50 18.38
N ARG A 175 14.50 32.22 19.37
CA ARG A 175 13.92 33.26 20.25
C ARG A 175 14.80 33.63 21.46
N GLY A 176 15.78 32.81 21.82
CA GLY A 176 16.72 33.07 22.92
C GLY A 176 17.93 33.93 22.53
N TYR A 177 17.96 34.47 21.32
CA TYR A 177 19.03 35.33 20.78
C TYR A 177 18.55 36.76 20.46
N ASN A 178 17.43 37.20 21.05
CA ASN A 178 16.99 38.60 21.08
C ASN A 178 16.97 39.10 22.53
#